data_AF-A0A7G9WB82-F1
#
_entry.id   AF-A0A7G9WB82-F1
#
_cell.length_a   1.000
_cell.length_b   1.000
_cell.length_c   1.000
_cell.angle_alpha   90.00
_cell.angle_beta   90.00
_cell.angle_gamma   90.00
#
_symmetry.space_group_name_H-M   'P 1'
#
loop_
_entity.id
_entity.type
_entity.pdbx_description
1 polymer ?
#
loop_
_entity_poly.entity_id
_entity_poly.type
_entity_poly.pdbx_seq_one_letter_code
_entity_poly.pdbx_strand_id
1 'polypeptide(L)' 'MKNLFNEFVESLMEHKKEKCVQMVLDCLSSDEINVVDLYTEILTPALNNIPCHNREDQHCI' A
#
# COMPACT_ATOMS: atom_id res chain seq x y z
N MET A 1 -6.66 -12.03 0.33
CA MET A 1 -5.65 -10.93 0.29
C MET A 1 -5.38 -10.34 -1.09
N LYS A 2 -5.47 -11.07 -2.22
CA LYS A 2 -5.18 -10.50 -3.56
C LYS A 2 -5.94 -9.20 -3.87
N ASN A 3 -7.16 -9.02 -3.35
CA ASN A 3 -7.94 -7.79 -3.57
C ASN A 3 -7.39 -6.59 -2.80
N LEU A 4 -7.03 -6.75 -1.52
CA LEU A 4 -6.52 -5.65 -0.69
C LEU A 4 -5.19 -5.08 -1.22
N PHE A 5 -4.27 -5.95 -1.64
CA PHE A 5 -3.01 -5.51 -2.24
C PHE A 5 -3.24 -4.72 -3.54
N ASN A 6 -4.13 -5.20 -4.42
CA ASN A 6 -4.43 -4.51 -5.67
C ASN A 6 -5.08 -3.14 -5.41
N GLU A 7 -6.03 -3.07 -4.49
CA GLU A 7 -6.70 -1.82 -4.09
C GLU A 7 -5.74 -0.83 -3.43
N PHE A 8 -4.76 -1.34 -2.66
CA PHE A 8 -3.69 -0.54 -2.07
C PHE A 8 -2.80 0.08 -3.14
N VAL A 9 -2.33 -0.73 -4.09
CA VAL A 9 -1.46 -0.27 -5.19
C VAL A 9 -2.19 0.74 -6.08
N GLU A 10 -3.45 0.47 -6.43
CA GLU A 10 -4.28 1.39 -7.22
C GLU A 10 -4.47 2.72 -6.50
N SER A 11 -4.85 2.70 -5.22
CA SER A 11 -5.01 3.91 -4.41
C SER A 11 -3.70 4.69 -4.25
N LEU A 12 -2.57 3.99 -4.18
CA LEU A 12 -1.24 4.59 -4.08
C LEU A 12 -0.82 5.25 -5.40
N MET A 13 -1.09 4.63 -6.56
CA MET A 13 -0.79 5.22 -7.87
C MET A 13 -1.66 6.43 -8.21
N GLU A 14 -2.91 6.46 -7.73
CA GLU A 14 -3.80 7.61 -7.92
C GLU A 14 -3.44 8.83 -7.04
N HIS A 15 -2.29 8.81 -6.36
CA HIS A 15 -1.84 9.83 -5.39
C HIS A 15 -2.80 10.07 -4.22
N LYS A 16 -3.74 9.16 -3.97
CA LYS A 16 -4.71 9.24 -2.86
C LYS A 16 -4.13 8.62 -1.59
N LYS A 17 -2.99 9.14 -1.13
CA LYS A 17 -2.23 8.59 0.01
C LYS A 17 -3.06 8.47 1.29
N GLU A 18 -3.86 9.49 1.61
CA GLU A 18 -4.74 9.46 2.79
C GLU A 18 -5.76 8.32 2.73
N LYS A 19 -6.38 8.10 1.56
CA LYS A 19 -7.33 7.01 1.35
C LYS A 19 -6.66 5.65 1.49
N CYS A 20 -5.42 5.53 1.01
CA CYS A 20 -4.63 4.31 1.10
C CYS A 20 -4.30 3.95 2.55
N VAL A 21 -3.91 4.95 3.36
CA VAL A 21 -3.68 4.77 4.80
C VAL A 21 -4.97 4.40 5.53
N GLN A 22 -6.07 5.12 5.26
CA GLN A 22 -7.36 4.85 5.90
C GLN A 22 -7.84 3.42 5.65
N MET A 23 -7.73 2.94 4.41
CA MET A 23 -8.12 1.57 4.04
C MET A 23 -7.37 0.52 4.87
N VAL A 24 -6.06 0.68 5.04
CA VAL A 24 -5.25 -0.24 5.84
C VAL A 24 -5.61 -0.17 7.33
N LEU A 25 -5.88 1.04 7.84
CA LEU A 25 -6.29 1.23 9.23
C LEU A 25 -7.67 0.60 9.50
N ASP A 26 -8.59 0.67 8.55
CA ASP A 26 -9.91 0.05 8.65
C ASP A 26 -9.77 -1.48 8.73
N CYS A 27 -8.93 -2.10 7.87
CA CYS A 27 -8.68 -3.54 7.90
C CYS A 27 -7.95 -4.01 9.18
N LEU A 28 -7.05 -3.19 9.73
CA LEU A 28 -6.42 -3.47 11.03
C LEU A 28 -7.43 -3.36 12.18
N SER A 29 -8.34 -2.38 12.11
CA SER A 29 -9.35 -2.15 13.15
C SER A 29 -10.47 -3.19 13.14
N SER A 30 -10.69 -3.85 12.00
CA SER A 30 -11.65 -4.95 11.84
C SER A 30 -11.06 -6.34 12.06
N ASP A 31 -9.77 -6.44 12.44
CA ASP A 31 -9.02 -7.70 12.54
C ASP A 31 -8.98 -8.53 11.23
N GLU A 32 -9.25 -7.91 10.07
CA GLU A 32 -9.15 -8.57 8.76
C GLU A 32 -7.70 -8.88 8.38
N ILE A 33 -6.77 -8.05 8.84
CA ILE A 33 -5.32 -8.25 8.78
C ILE A 33 -4.70 -7.86 10.12
N ASN A 34 -3.53 -8.41 10.43
CA ASN A 34 -2.71 -7.93 11.53
C ASN A 34 -1.51 -7.11 11.02
N VAL A 35 -0.74 -6.56 11.95
CA VAL A 35 0.45 -5.75 11.63
C VAL A 35 1.50 -6.55 10.84
N VAL A 36 1.68 -7.84 11.13
CA VAL A 36 2.62 -8.69 10.39
C VAL A 36 2.15 -8.86 8.94
N ASP A 37 0.85 -9.11 8.72
CA ASP A 37 0.27 -9.22 7.38
C ASP A 37 0.44 -7.91 6.59
N LEU A 38 0.21 -6.76 7.23
CA LEU A 38 0.45 -5.45 6.62
C LEU A 38 1.90 -5.33 6.12
N TYR A 39 2.89 -5.65 6.96
CA TYR A 39 4.29 -5.53 6.55
C TYR A 39 4.67 -6.54 5.47
N THR A 40 4.25 -7.79 5.60
CA THR A 40 4.72 -8.89 4.74
C THR A 40 3.97 -8.99 3.42
N GLU A 41 2.67 -8.76 3.42
CA GLU A 41 1.79 -8.99 2.26
C GLU A 41 1.40 -7.70 1.52
N ILE A 42 1.59 -6.53 2.13
CA ILE A 42 1.20 -5.24 1.53
C ILE A 42 2.42 -4.33 1.34
N LEU A 43 3.05 -3.88 2.43
CA LEU A 43 4.09 -2.85 2.37
C LEU A 43 5.36 -3.37 1.69
N THR A 44 5.86 -4.54 2.09
CA THR A 44 7.06 -5.14 1.49
C THR A 44 6.92 -5.34 -0.02
N PRO A 45 5.86 -6.01 -0.53
CA PRO A 45 5.69 -6.19 -1.97
C PRO A 45 5.40 -4.87 -2.69
N ALA A 46 4.69 -3.91 -2.08
CA ALA A 46 4.46 -2.60 -2.68
C ALA A 46 5.78 -1.82 -2.84
N LEU A 47 6.61 -1.76 -1.80
CA LEU A 47 7.92 -1.09 -1.85
C LEU A 47 8.87 -1.74 -2.88
N ASN A 48 8.83 -3.06 -3.02
CA ASN A 48 9.72 -3.79 -3.92
C ASN A 48 9.25 -3.80 -5.39
N ASN A 49 7.94 -3.74 -5.64
CA ASN A 49 7.38 -3.95 -6.98
C ASN A 49 6.73 -2.71 -7.60
N ILE A 50 6.52 -1.62 -6.84
CA ILE A 50 6.03 -0.38 -7.43
C ILE A 50 7.18 0.28 -8.19
N PRO A 51 7.12 0.36 -9.53
CA PRO A 51 8.15 1.05 -10.28
C PRO A 51 8.13 2.52 -9.86
N CYS A 52 9.24 3.05 -9.31
CA CYS A 52 9.38 4.49 -9.12
C CYS A 52 9.16 5.15 -10.50
N HIS A 53 8.01 5.81 -10.68
CA HIS A 53 7.56 6.29 -11.98
C HIS A 53 8.32 7.54 -12.45
N ASN A 54 9.29 8.03 -11.67
CA ASN A 54 10.06 9.22 -11.96
C ASN A 54 11.56 8.90 -11.96
N ARG A 55 12.14 8.80 -13.14
CA ARG A 55 13.61 8.87 -13.33
C ARG A 55 14.16 10.29 -13.20
N GLU A 56 13.32 11.31 -12.98
CA GLU A 56 13.76 12.72 -12.97
C GLU A 56 13.55 13.46 -11.64
N ASP A 57 12.68 12.99 -10.74
CA ASP A 57 12.49 13.63 -9.43
C ASP A 57 12.55 12.60 -8.30
N GLN A 58 13.65 12.66 -7.54
CA GLN A 58 13.97 11.82 -6.38
C GLN A 58 13.00 12.04 -5.20
N HIS A 59 11.77 11.53 -5.30
CA HIS A 59 10.92 11.31 -4.14
C HIS A 59 10.33 9.90 -4.21
N CYS A 60 11.18 8.91 -3.97
CA CYS A 60 10.72 7.63 -3.44
C CYS A 60 10.67 7.79 -1.90
N ILE A 61 9.63 7.23 -1.26
CA ILE A 61 9.33 7.40 0.17
C ILE A 61 10.39 6.72 1.03
#